data_AF-A6J5E2-F1
#
_entry.id   AF-A6J5E2-F1
#
_cell.length_a   1.000
_cell.length_b   1.000
_cell.length_c   1.000
_cell.angle_alpha   90.00
_cell.angle_beta   90.00
_cell.angle_gamma   90.00
#
_symmetry.space_group_name_H-M   'P 1'
#
loop_
_entity.id
_entity.type
_entity.pdbx_description
1 polymer ?
#
loop_
_entity_poly.entity_id
_entity_poly.type
_entity_poly.pdbx_seq_one_letter_code
_entity_poly.pdbx_strand_id
1 'polypeptide(L)'
;MLGCKVEGSPPVQVSWRKNGAELPEDTHTTLLANGSLLIHHLRLEQGESPSDEGDYECVAQNRFGLLVSRKARIQVASHPVMGIYGISPALRLFGFLPLPLFPTWSPKSIILSSNCDKN
;
A
#
# COMPACT_ATOMS: atom_id res chain seq x y z
N MET A 1 -2.56 8.92 -0.07
CA MET A 1 -2.57 8.30 -1.42
C MET A 1 -1.69 7.06 -1.38
N LEU A 2 -2.06 5.99 -2.10
CA LEU A 2 -1.25 4.78 -2.18
C LEU A 2 -0.59 4.69 -3.57
N GLY A 3 0.72 4.95 -3.62
CA GLY A 3 1.51 4.85 -4.83
C GLY A 3 1.72 3.39 -5.23
N CYS A 4 1.48 3.05 -6.50
CA CYS A 4 1.90 1.77 -7.06
C CYS A 4 2.78 2.00 -8.28
N LYS A 5 4.00 1.47 -8.24
CA LYS A 5 4.95 1.52 -9.35
C LYS A 5 5.09 0.13 -9.94
N VAL A 6 4.78 0.03 -11.23
CA VAL A 6 4.83 -1.21 -12.00
C VAL A 6 5.81 -1.05 -13.15
N GLU A 7 6.76 -1.97 -13.26
CA GLU A 7 7.68 -2.03 -14.40
C GLU A 7 7.57 -3.40 -15.06
N GLY A 8 7.46 -3.44 -16.39
CA GLY A 8 7.29 -4.69 -17.12
C GLY A 8 6.86 -4.44 -18.56
N SER A 9 6.72 -5.52 -19.33
CA SER A 9 6.22 -5.44 -20.71
C SER A 9 4.74 -5.03 -20.74
N PRO A 10 4.31 -3.98 -21.44
CA PRO A 10 2.89 -3.75 -21.69
C PRO A 10 2.24 -4.91 -22.48
N PRO A 11 0.90 -5.10 -22.41
CA PRO A 11 -0.05 -4.37 -21.56
C PRO A 11 -0.08 -4.91 -20.11
N VAL A 12 0.00 -4.02 -19.12
CA VAL A 12 -0.10 -4.40 -17.70
C VAL A 12 -1.41 -3.89 -17.13
N GLN A 13 -2.19 -4.78 -16.54
CA GLN A 13 -3.41 -4.44 -15.81
C GLN A 13 -3.06 -4.28 -14.33
N VAL A 14 -3.51 -3.18 -13.73
CA VAL A 14 -3.26 -2.89 -12.32
C VAL A 14 -4.60 -2.82 -11.59
N SER A 15 -4.72 -3.56 -10.49
CA SER A 15 -5.87 -3.51 -9.59
C SER A 15 -5.40 -3.46 -8.14
N TRP A 16 -6.32 -3.20 -7.23
CA TRP A 16 -6.03 -3.12 -5.80
C TRP A 16 -6.85 -4.12 -5.01
N ARG A 17 -6.28 -4.60 -3.91
CA ARG A 17 -6.94 -5.45 -2.94
C ARG A 17 -6.89 -4.80 -1.57
N LYS A 18 -7.95 -4.97 -0.79
CA LYS A 18 -8.06 -4.53 0.59
C LYS A 18 -8.39 -5.73 1.46
N ASN A 19 -7.57 -5.99 2.47
CA ASN A 19 -7.72 -7.12 3.39
C ASN A 19 -7.85 -8.47 2.66
N GLY A 20 -7.17 -8.62 1.53
CA GLY A 20 -7.22 -9.81 0.67
C GLY A 20 -8.42 -9.90 -0.27
N ALA A 21 -9.41 -9.00 -0.18
CA ALA A 21 -10.51 -8.92 -1.15
C ALA A 21 -10.17 -7.93 -2.28
N GLU A 22 -10.69 -8.17 -3.49
CA GLU A 22 -10.58 -7.19 -4.57
C GLU A 22 -11.31 -5.91 -4.19
N LEU A 23 -10.65 -4.77 -4.40
CA LEU A 23 -11.21 -3.47 -4.11
C LEU A 23 -11.91 -2.97 -5.38
N PRO A 24 -13.25 -2.95 -5.43
CA PRO A 24 -13.96 -2.39 -6.57
C PRO A 24 -13.68 -0.89 -6.68
N GLU A 25 -13.75 -0.38 -7.91
CA GLU A 25 -13.78 1.06 -8.14
C GLU A 25 -15.10 1.61 -7.58
N ASP A 26 -15.01 2.46 -6.56
CA ASP A 26 -16.15 3.08 -5.91
C ASP A 26 -16.04 4.61 -6.09
N THR A 27 -17.13 5.32 -5.85
CA THR A 27 -17.18 6.79 -5.80
C THR A 27 -16.14 7.43 -4.86
N HIS A 28 -15.61 6.66 -3.91
CA HIS A 28 -14.67 7.11 -2.89
C HIS A 28 -13.20 6.73 -3.18
N THR A 29 -12.98 5.75 -4.06
CA THR A 29 -11.66 5.26 -4.45
C THR A 29 -11.46 5.42 -5.95
N THR A 30 -10.38 6.07 -6.37
CA THR A 30 -10.09 6.28 -7.78
C THR A 30 -8.76 5.64 -8.15
N LEU A 31 -8.78 4.79 -9.17
CA LEU A 31 -7.57 4.26 -9.76
C LEU A 31 -6.99 5.29 -10.73
N LEU A 32 -5.79 5.78 -10.42
CA LEU A 32 -5.09 6.73 -11.29
C LEU A 32 -4.45 5.99 -12.47
N ALA A 33 -4.24 6.70 -13.59
CA ALA A 33 -3.64 6.14 -14.80
C ALA A 33 -2.21 5.57 -14.59
N ASN A 34 -1.52 6.00 -13.52
CA ASN A 34 -0.22 5.45 -13.13
C ASN A 34 -0.32 4.17 -12.26
N GLY A 35 -1.52 3.65 -12.01
CA GLY A 35 -1.78 2.49 -11.15
C GLY A 35 -1.89 2.81 -9.66
N SER A 36 -1.67 4.06 -9.24
CA SER A 36 -1.81 4.49 -7.84
C SER A 36 -3.29 4.56 -7.44
N LEU A 37 -3.58 4.22 -6.19
CA LEU A 37 -4.92 4.32 -5.62
C LEU A 37 -5.06 5.63 -4.85
N LEU A 38 -6.02 6.45 -5.28
CA LEU A 38 -6.44 7.65 -4.57
C LEU A 38 -7.68 7.32 -3.73
N ILE A 39 -7.62 7.65 -2.45
CA ILE A 39 -8.74 7.53 -1.52
C ILE A 39 -9.14 8.96 -1.15
N HIS A 40 -10.35 9.38 -1.51
CA HIS A 40 -10.76 10.80 -1.41
C HIS A 40 -10.93 11.26 0.03
N HIS A 41 -11.57 10.44 0.88
CA HIS A 41 -11.81 10.83 2.28
C HIS A 41 -11.79 9.63 3.22
N LEU A 42 -10.73 9.44 4.00
CA LEU A 42 -10.62 8.32 4.93
C LEU A 42 -11.83 8.23 5.88
N ARG A 43 -12.64 7.19 5.69
CA ARG A 43 -13.77 6.83 6.53
C ARG A 43 -13.27 5.95 7.66
N LEU A 44 -13.56 6.38 8.88
CA LEU A 44 -13.48 5.52 10.05
C LEU A 44 -14.72 4.62 10.11
N GLU A 45 -14.61 3.47 10.77
CA GLU A 45 -15.78 2.66 11.16
C GLU A 45 -16.79 3.60 11.86
N GLN A 46 -17.89 3.92 11.18
CA GLN A 46 -19.00 4.69 11.75
C GLN A 46 -20.31 3.99 11.38
N GLY A 47 -20.83 3.19 12.31
CA GLY A 47 -22.06 2.42 12.11
C GLY A 47 -21.89 1.28 11.11
N GLU A 48 -22.76 1.22 10.10
CA GLU A 48 -22.74 0.19 9.04
C GLU A 48 -21.79 0.52 7.86
N SER A 49 -21.09 1.66 7.91
CA SER A 49 -20.18 2.05 6.82
C SER A 49 -18.83 1.34 6.95
N PRO A 50 -18.32 0.69 5.89
CA PRO A 50 -17.02 0.01 5.94
C PRO A 50 -15.90 1.02 6.15
N SER A 51 -15.01 0.75 7.11
CA SER A 51 -13.81 1.56 7.35
C SER A 51 -12.79 1.42 6.25
N ASP A 52 -12.09 2.50 5.94
CA ASP A 52 -10.96 2.51 5.01
C ASP A 52 -9.66 1.99 5.62
N GLU A 53 -9.64 1.74 6.92
CA GLU A 53 -8.50 1.09 7.56
C GLU A 53 -8.33 -0.35 7.08
N GLY A 54 -7.08 -0.75 6.88
CA GLY A 54 -6.77 -2.09 6.41
C GLY A 54 -5.43 -2.20 5.72
N ASP A 55 -5.15 -3.42 5.26
CA ASP A 55 -3.99 -3.74 4.46
C ASP A 55 -4.34 -3.68 2.98
N TYR A 56 -3.68 -2.79 2.24
CA TYR A 56 -3.84 -2.59 0.82
C TYR A 56 -2.69 -3.23 0.05
N GLU A 57 -3.01 -3.92 -1.02
CA GLU A 57 -2.07 -4.61 -1.90
C GLU A 57 -2.35 -4.22 -3.34
N CYS A 58 -1.34 -3.77 -4.07
CA CYS A 58 -1.43 -3.56 -5.50
C CYS A 58 -1.23 -4.91 -6.20
N VAL A 59 -1.98 -5.17 -7.26
CA VAL A 59 -1.89 -6.37 -8.08
C VAL A 59 -1.60 -5.93 -9.50
N ALA A 60 -0.54 -6.48 -10.09
CA ALA A 60 -0.19 -6.23 -11.49
C ALA A 60 -0.22 -7.53 -12.28
N GLN A 61 -0.94 -7.54 -13.39
CA GLN A 61 -1.09 -8.70 -14.26
C GLN A 61 -0.68 -8.39 -15.69
N ASN A 62 0.03 -9.32 -16.30
CA ASN A 62 0.42 -9.28 -17.71
C ASN A 62 0.44 -10.71 -18.27
N ARG A 63 0.72 -10.87 -19.56
CA ARG A 63 0.87 -12.17 -20.26
C ARG A 63 1.87 -13.13 -19.60
N PHE A 64 2.79 -12.64 -18.78
CA PHE A 64 3.82 -13.44 -18.12
C PHE A 64 3.40 -13.91 -16.72
N GLY A 65 2.33 -13.36 -16.15
CA GLY A 65 1.83 -13.76 -14.84
C GLY A 65 1.19 -12.62 -14.07
N LEU A 66 0.98 -12.87 -12.78
CA LEU A 66 0.40 -11.95 -11.82
C LEU A 66 1.36 -11.77 -10.65
N LEU A 67 1.60 -10.52 -10.26
CA LEU A 67 2.43 -10.16 -9.11
C LEU A 67 1.61 -9.33 -8.12
N VAL A 68 1.85 -9.53 -6.83
CA VAL A 68 1.21 -8.79 -5.73
C VAL A 68 2.28 -8.01 -4.97
N SER A 69 2.01 -6.75 -4.65
CA SER A 69 2.95 -5.88 -3.95
C SER A 69 3.06 -6.24 -2.48
N ARG A 70 4.01 -5.61 -1.78
CA ARG A 70 3.99 -5.57 -0.31
C ARG A 70 2.69 -4.93 0.20
N LYS A 71 2.27 -5.32 1.41
CA LYS A 71 1.13 -4.74 2.11
C LYS A 71 1.44 -3.31 2.56
N ALA A 72 0.54 -2.39 2.23
CA ALA A 72 0.53 -1.03 2.73
C ALA A 72 -0.64 -0.87 3.71
N ARG A 73 -0.33 -0.60 4.98
CA ARG A 73 -1.35 -0.49 6.04
C ARG A 73 -1.81 0.96 6.19
N ILE A 74 -3.10 1.20 6.05
CA ILE A 74 -3.74 2.47 6.39
C ILE A 74 -4.34 2.36 7.78
N GLN A 75 -3.97 3.31 8.64
CA GLN A 75 -4.52 3.51 9.98
C GLN A 75 -4.71 5.00 10.20
N VAL A 76 -5.85 5.38 10.76
CA VAL A 76 -6.17 6.76 11.11
C VAL A 76 -5.59 7.04 12.49
N ALA A 77 -4.70 8.02 12.56
CA ALA A 77 -4.18 8.48 13.85
C ALA A 77 -5.24 9.36 14.52
N SER A 78 -6.00 8.80 15.47
CA SER A 78 -6.77 9.60 16.41
C SER A 78 -5.82 10.16 17.48
N HIS A 79 -5.84 11.47 17.73
CA HIS A 79 -5.11 12.06 18.85
C HIS A 79 -5.63 11.44 20.16
N PRO A 80 -4.80 10.72 20.94
CA PRO A 80 -5.23 10.28 22.26
C PRO A 80 -5.42 11.53 23.12
N VAL A 81 -6.59 11.66 23.77
CA VAL A 81 -6.75 12.61 24.87
C VAL A 81 -5.82 12.11 25.98
N MET A 82 -4.64 12.73 26.07
CA MET A 82 -3.56 12.31 26.96
C MET A 82 -4.00 12.46 28.42
N GLY A 83 -4.33 11.33 29.06
CA GLY A 83 -4.15 11.17 30.49
C GLY A 83 -2.65 11.26 30.80
N ILE A 84 -2.26 12.37 31.41
CA ILE A 84 -0.94 12.65 31.96
C ILE A 84 -0.45 11.52 32.87
N TYR A 85 0.37 10.58 32.38
CA TYR A 85 1.49 9.93 33.09
C TYR A 85 2.32 9.11 32.10
N GLY A 86 3.63 9.37 32.03
CA GLY A 86 4.58 8.42 31.44
C GLY A 86 5.73 9.06 30.68
N ILE A 87 6.78 9.43 31.40
CA ILE A 87 8.03 10.01 30.89
C ILE A 87 8.73 9.02 29.92
N SER A 88 9.15 9.49 28.75
CA SER A 88 10.11 8.81 27.85
C SER A 88 11.54 9.05 28.37
N PRO A 89 12.51 8.11 28.23
CA PRO A 89 13.21 7.98 26.94
C PRO A 89 13.78 6.58 26.64
N ALA A 90 13.95 6.24 25.36
CA ALA A 90 15.24 5.76 24.85
C ALA A 90 15.18 5.52 23.34
N LEU A 91 15.91 6.37 22.63
CA LEU A 91 16.39 6.21 21.27
C LEU A 91 17.33 4.98 21.23
N ARG A 92 17.08 4.01 20.33
CA ARG A 92 18.07 2.97 20.00
C ARG A 92 18.61 3.17 18.60
N LEU A 93 19.94 3.10 18.53
CA LEU A 93 20.82 3.45 17.44
C LEU A 93 20.71 2.50 16.24
N PHE A 94 21.02 3.09 15.08
CA PHE A 94 21.25 2.46 13.79
C PHE A 94 22.19 1.24 13.86
N GLY A 95 21.77 0.13 13.25
CA GLY A 95 22.63 -0.95 12.82
C GLY A 95 22.47 -1.16 11.31
N PHE A 96 23.57 -1.09 10.57
CA PHE A 96 23.63 -1.26 9.12
C PHE A 96 23.98 -2.72 8.71
N LEU A 97 23.34 -3.16 7.62
CA LEU A 97 23.69 -4.21 6.64
C LEU A 97 23.56 -5.71 7.03
N PRO A 98 23.35 -6.64 6.05
CA PRO A 98 23.52 -6.50 4.59
C PRO A 98 22.25 -6.65 3.74
N LEU A 99 22.30 -6.02 2.55
CA LEU A 99 21.36 -6.21 1.44
C LEU A 99 21.32 -7.68 1.01
N PRO A 100 20.15 -8.27 0.76
CA PRO A 100 20.07 -9.50 -0.02
C PRO A 100 20.47 -9.20 -1.47
N LEU A 101 21.30 -10.08 -2.02
CA LEU A 101 21.69 -10.11 -3.42
C LEU A 101 20.44 -10.16 -4.29
N PHE A 102 20.31 -9.19 -5.21
CA PHE A 102 19.28 -9.20 -6.23
C PHE A 102 19.40 -10.48 -7.09
N PRO A 103 18.31 -11.22 -7.33
CA PRO A 103 18.32 -12.29 -8.30
C PRO A 103 18.60 -11.72 -9.69
N THR A 104 19.47 -12.40 -10.43
CA THR A 104 19.83 -12.05 -11.80
C THR A 104 18.61 -11.99 -12.71
N TRP A 105 18.54 -10.91 -13.46
CA TRP A 105 17.40 -10.43 -14.22
C TRP A 105 17.06 -11.32 -15.41
N SER A 106 15.78 -11.54 -15.62
CA SER A 106 15.23 -12.06 -16.87
C SER A 106 14.41 -10.92 -17.54
N PRO A 107 14.62 -10.63 -18.84
CA PRO A 107 13.98 -9.50 -19.53
C PRO A 107 12.47 -9.69 -19.80
N LYS A 108 11.79 -10.54 -19.02
CA LYS A 108 10.38 -10.95 -19.21
C LYS A 108 9.54 -10.87 -17.91
N SER A 109 10.03 -10.25 -16.85
CA SER A 109 9.38 -10.24 -15.52
C SER A 109 8.63 -8.93 -15.22
N ILE A 110 7.54 -9.01 -14.46
CA ILE A 110 6.80 -7.85 -13.92
C ILE A 110 7.42 -7.48 -12.57
N ILE A 111 7.63 -6.19 -12.30
CA ILE A 111 8.14 -5.64 -11.04
C ILE A 111 7.04 -4.79 -10.44
N LEU A 112 6.80 -4.95 -9.14
CA LEU A 112 5.71 -4.28 -8.44
C LEU A 112 6.16 -3.76 -7.08
N SER A 113 5.99 -2.46 -6.84
CA SER A 113 6.27 -1.83 -5.56
C SER A 113 5.17 -0.87 -5.17
N SER A 114 4.77 -0.89 -3.90
CA SER A 114 3.72 -0.03 -3.34
C SER A 114 4.30 0.88 -2.24
N ASN A 115 3.91 2.15 -2.21
CA ASN A 115 4.28 3.09 -1.14
C ASN A 115 3.05 3.84 -0.63
N CYS A 116 3.05 4.20 0.66
CA CYS A 116 1.99 4.99 1.26
C CYS A 116 2.51 6.41 1.48
N ASP A 117 2.07 7.34 0.64
CA ASP A 117 2.41 8.76 0.78
C ASP A 117 1.37 9.44 1.69
N LYS A 118 1.88 10.01 2.79
CA LYS A 118 1.16 10.92 3.68
C LYS A 118 1.16 12.29 3.00
N ASN A 119 0.07 12.62 2.31
CA ASN A 119 -0.18 13.99 1.85
C ASN A 119 -0.88 14.76 2.96
#